data_AF-A0A7S3V6Z7-F1
#
_entry.id   AF-A0A7S3V6Z7-F1
#
_cell.length_a   1.000
_cell.length_b   1.000
_cell.length_c   1.000
_cell.angle_alpha   90.00
_cell.angle_beta   90.00
_cell.angle_gamma   90.00
#
_symmetry.space_group_name_H-M   'P 1'
#
loop_
_entity.id
_entity.type
_entity.pdbx_description
1 polymer ?
#
loop_
_entity_poly.entity_id
_entity_poly.type
_entity_poly.pdbx_seq_one_letter_code
_entity_poly.pdbx_strand_id
1 'polypeptide(L)'
;MTKSIGLQLLLSSLFFSAANLSNAFTTAGPSCLSHRRIATNDFFARNQLSSSVTMAARCENENGADVESSSDEMNSNSNAMRQLQSRRKFANVGLLSTLASLTFALDGANAQDEIEAAVSASVVDEDPLINVYFGCGCFWHVQHEFVMAEKKILGRSDDQITARTGYAGGIAGSKDGKVCYHNAGNVADYGKLGHAEVVGLTIPKSKFYDFAVEYFKLFDASGNRPDQSGDRGTEYRSLVGIPGGAKGEYAKLLIDASIATGDKLDFGIGKGDDKDLRKTSFVMDNTGAKGFPFYVAEQYHQFHDGFNLNENYPGSYNKLAATFAKGGEDFGSCPNGSLGLGIGGL
;
A
#
# COMPACT_ATOMS: atom_id res chain seq x y z
N MET A 1 -61.19 -14.81 22.00
CA MET A 1 -61.03 -15.70 23.17
C MET A 1 -59.56 -16.04 23.29
N THR A 2 -58.92 -15.67 24.42
CA THR A 2 -57.75 -16.31 25.09
C THR A 2 -56.52 -16.68 24.23
N LYS A 3 -55.27 -16.30 24.53
CA LYS A 3 -54.61 -16.04 25.82
C LYS A 3 -53.27 -15.34 25.56
N SER A 4 -52.95 -14.40 26.45
CA SER A 4 -51.64 -13.78 26.63
C SER A 4 -50.73 -14.70 27.46
N ILE A 5 -49.45 -14.82 27.09
CA ILE A 5 -48.38 -15.34 27.97
C ILE A 5 -47.21 -14.38 27.83
N GLY A 6 -46.94 -13.67 28.93
CA GLY A 6 -45.75 -12.85 29.09
C GLY A 6 -44.54 -13.70 29.49
N LEU A 7 -43.36 -13.22 29.12
CA LEU A 7 -42.10 -13.67 29.70
C LEU A 7 -41.29 -12.43 30.09
N GLN A 8 -40.97 -12.37 31.37
CA GLN A 8 -40.24 -11.32 32.08
C GLN A 8 -39.05 -12.02 32.76
N LEU A 9 -38.05 -11.23 33.17
CA LEU A 9 -36.75 -11.55 33.81
C LEU A 9 -35.57 -11.65 32.81
N LEU A 10 -34.40 -11.03 33.03
CA LEU A 10 -33.79 -10.45 34.23
C LEU A 10 -32.75 -9.39 33.81
N LEU A 11 -32.79 -8.21 34.43
CA LEU A 11 -31.65 -7.28 34.49
C LEU A 11 -30.64 -7.79 35.52
N SER A 12 -29.36 -7.79 35.18
CA SER A 12 -28.28 -7.73 36.17
C SER A 12 -27.16 -6.83 35.68
N SER A 13 -27.14 -5.63 36.25
CA SER A 13 -26.09 -4.63 36.23
C SER A 13 -24.86 -5.11 37.01
N LEU A 14 -23.68 -5.07 36.39
CA LEU A 14 -22.39 -5.18 37.06
C LEU A 14 -21.65 -3.85 36.94
N PHE A 15 -21.61 -3.14 38.06
CA PHE A 15 -20.66 -2.07 38.36
C PHE A 15 -19.26 -2.68 38.47
N PHE A 16 -18.27 -2.10 37.79
CA PHE A 16 -16.87 -2.27 38.17
C PHE A 16 -16.26 -0.92 38.55
N SER A 17 -15.72 -0.91 39.76
CA SER A 17 -15.13 0.20 40.47
C SER A 17 -13.79 0.61 39.85
N ALA A 18 -13.61 1.92 39.66
CA ALA A 18 -12.30 2.52 39.44
C ALA A 18 -11.48 2.49 40.73
N ALA A 19 -10.23 2.07 40.66
CA ALA A 19 -9.25 2.25 41.71
C ALA A 19 -8.06 3.05 41.16
N ASN A 20 -7.90 4.24 41.73
CA ASN A 20 -6.78 5.15 41.58
C ASN A 20 -5.47 4.50 42.04
N LEU A 21 -4.41 4.64 41.25
CA LEU A 21 -3.03 4.51 41.71
C LEU A 21 -2.21 5.65 41.10
N SER A 22 -2.18 6.74 41.86
CA SER A 22 -1.22 7.82 41.78
C SER A 22 0.18 7.29 42.12
N ASN A 23 1.17 7.53 41.26
CA ASN A 23 2.57 7.50 41.68
C ASN A 23 3.32 8.71 41.12
N ALA A 24 4.03 9.34 42.05
CA ALA A 24 4.72 10.61 41.94
C ALA A 24 5.91 10.54 40.98
N PHE A 25 6.08 11.58 40.16
CA PHE A 25 7.33 11.85 39.48
C PHE A 25 7.94 13.12 40.08
N THR A 26 9.07 12.94 40.75
CA THR A 26 9.84 13.98 41.43
C THR A 26 10.61 14.82 40.41
N THR A 27 10.57 16.13 40.62
CA THR A 27 11.33 17.16 39.93
C THR A 27 12.83 17.08 40.23
N ALA A 28 13.68 17.16 39.20
CA ALA A 28 15.07 17.59 39.36
C ALA A 28 15.46 18.47 38.17
N GLY A 29 15.79 19.73 38.48
CA GLY A 29 16.27 20.75 37.55
C GLY A 29 17.75 20.59 37.18
N PRO A 30 18.30 21.57 36.44
CA PRO A 30 19.48 21.40 35.61
C PRO A 30 20.79 21.71 36.36
N SER A 31 21.87 21.01 35.99
CA SER A 31 23.24 21.36 36.39
C SER A 31 24.06 21.79 35.17
N CYS A 32 24.35 23.10 35.09
CA CYS A 32 25.53 23.62 34.42
C CYS A 32 26.80 23.19 35.18
N LEU A 33 27.89 22.90 34.46
CA LEU A 33 29.29 23.21 34.83
C LEU A 33 30.22 22.73 33.69
N SER A 34 30.96 23.66 33.09
CA SER A 34 32.43 23.80 33.22
C SER A 34 33.25 23.01 32.19
N HIS A 35 33.74 23.67 31.14
CA HIS A 35 35.16 24.08 31.02
C HIS A 35 36.20 22.95 31.17
N ARG A 36 36.82 22.53 30.05
CA ARG A 36 38.29 22.57 29.90
C ARG A 36 38.77 22.38 28.45
N ARG A 37 39.78 23.19 28.14
CA ARG A 37 40.59 23.32 26.92
C ARG A 37 41.50 22.11 26.67
N ILE A 38 41.83 21.83 25.41
CA ILE A 38 43.18 21.51 24.86
C ILE A 38 43.16 21.97 23.37
N ALA A 39 43.76 23.11 23.01
CA ALA A 39 45.12 23.30 22.46
C ALA A 39 45.31 22.75 21.02
N THR A 40 45.23 23.64 20.01
CA THR A 40 46.35 24.18 19.18
C THR A 40 46.93 23.21 18.15
N ASN A 41 46.80 23.54 16.85
CA ASN A 41 47.96 24.02 16.07
C ASN A 41 47.54 24.58 14.70
N ASP A 42 48.33 25.58 14.30
CA ASP A 42 48.23 26.49 13.18
C ASP A 42 48.27 25.85 11.78
N PHE A 43 48.00 26.70 10.77
CA PHE A 43 48.89 26.99 9.63
C PHE A 43 48.24 26.83 8.24
N PHE A 44 47.63 27.89 7.70
CA PHE A 44 48.14 28.66 6.54
C PHE A 44 47.24 29.84 6.18
N ALA A 45 47.87 30.82 5.53
CA ALA A 45 47.50 32.21 5.45
C ALA A 45 46.73 32.62 4.18
N ARG A 46 46.04 33.77 4.30
CA ARG A 46 45.76 34.82 3.29
C ARG A 46 45.00 34.43 2.01
N ASN A 47 43.80 35.00 1.84
CA ASN A 47 43.64 36.05 0.82
C ASN A 47 42.48 37.01 1.13
N GLN A 48 42.66 38.27 0.75
CA GLN A 48 41.80 39.42 1.02
C GLN A 48 40.65 39.58 0.01
N LEU A 49 39.76 40.53 0.35
CA LEU A 49 38.81 41.33 -0.45
C LEU A 49 37.33 40.99 -0.13
N SER A 50 36.69 41.76 0.76
CA SER A 50 36.06 43.07 0.51
C SER A 50 34.69 42.93 -0.15
N SER A 51 33.63 43.04 0.66
CA SER A 51 32.44 43.85 0.38
C SER A 51 31.56 43.89 1.63
N SER A 52 31.60 45.03 2.32
CA SER A 52 30.77 45.39 3.46
C SER A 52 29.37 45.79 2.99
N VAL A 53 28.35 45.02 3.40
CA VAL A 53 26.94 45.43 3.36
C VAL A 53 26.51 45.70 4.79
N THR A 54 26.17 46.95 5.07
CA THR A 54 25.59 47.41 6.33
C THR A 54 24.10 47.11 6.31
N MET A 55 23.60 46.27 7.23
CA MET A 55 22.17 46.16 7.54
C MET A 55 22.02 46.15 9.06
N ALA A 56 21.32 47.18 9.53
CA ALA A 56 21.09 47.47 10.94
C ALA A 56 20.11 46.46 11.55
N ALA A 57 20.42 46.06 12.79
CA ALA A 57 19.55 45.29 13.65
C ALA A 57 18.34 46.14 14.09
N ARG A 58 17.15 45.52 14.09
CA ARG A 58 16.02 45.96 14.90
C ARG A 58 15.35 44.72 15.50
N CYS A 59 15.50 44.57 16.82
CA CYS A 59 14.76 43.62 17.63
C CYS A 59 13.43 44.26 18.02
N GLU A 60 12.31 43.57 17.79
CA GLU A 60 11.09 43.76 18.57
C GLU A 60 10.48 42.38 18.88
N ASN A 61 10.27 42.14 20.17
CA ASN A 61 9.43 41.09 20.74
C ASN A 61 7.96 41.38 20.42
N GLU A 62 7.11 40.35 20.32
CA GLU A 62 6.03 40.11 21.31
C GLU A 62 4.99 39.04 20.88
N ASN A 63 4.54 38.30 21.90
CA ASN A 63 3.21 37.70 22.13
C ASN A 63 2.78 36.41 21.40
N GLY A 64 3.01 35.31 22.12
CA GLY A 64 2.01 34.38 22.68
C GLY A 64 0.62 34.27 22.05
N ALA A 65 0.27 33.03 21.66
CA ALA A 65 -1.06 32.47 21.80
C ALA A 65 -0.96 30.94 21.93
N ASP A 66 -1.44 30.44 23.07
CA ASP A 66 -1.59 29.02 23.38
C ASP A 66 -2.61 28.36 22.44
N VAL A 67 -2.27 27.19 21.90
CA VAL A 67 -3.24 26.26 21.30
C VAL A 67 -3.02 24.89 21.91
N GLU A 68 -3.94 24.54 22.80
CA GLU A 68 -4.13 23.21 23.37
C GLU A 68 -4.84 22.27 22.38
N SER A 69 -4.60 20.97 22.57
CA SER A 69 -5.36 19.81 22.08
C SER A 69 -4.94 19.15 20.75
N SER A 70 -4.43 17.92 20.89
CA SER A 70 -4.89 16.70 20.20
C SER A 70 -3.85 15.57 20.39
N SER A 71 -3.61 15.16 21.63
CA SER A 71 -2.71 14.04 21.97
C SER A 71 -3.41 12.67 22.02
N ASP A 72 -4.74 12.62 21.84
CA ASP A 72 -5.52 11.39 22.07
C ASP A 72 -5.65 10.47 20.85
N GLU A 73 -5.48 10.97 19.61
CA GLU A 73 -5.52 10.11 18.40
C GLU A 73 -4.20 9.36 18.14
N MET A 74 -3.05 9.83 18.64
CA MET A 74 -1.76 9.16 18.44
C MET A 74 -1.58 7.89 19.29
N ASN A 75 -2.35 7.73 20.36
CA ASN A 75 -2.20 6.61 21.30
C ASN A 75 -3.03 5.38 20.92
N SER A 76 -4.10 5.55 20.14
CA SER A 76 -4.91 4.42 19.63
C SER A 76 -4.22 3.70 18.46
N ASN A 77 -3.59 4.45 17.56
CA ASN A 77 -2.95 3.91 16.34
C ASN A 77 -1.64 3.13 16.62
N SER A 78 -0.91 3.51 17.67
CA SER A 78 0.32 2.82 18.08
C SER A 78 0.03 1.47 18.75
N ASN A 79 -1.14 1.30 19.37
CA ASN A 79 -1.57 0.04 19.97
C ASN A 79 -2.04 -1.00 18.93
N ALA A 80 -2.65 -0.58 17.82
CA ALA A 80 -3.06 -1.48 16.74
C ALA A 80 -1.84 -2.12 16.03
N MET A 81 -0.80 -1.34 15.74
CA MET A 81 0.44 -1.85 15.14
C MET A 81 1.31 -2.65 16.13
N ARG A 82 1.37 -2.25 17.41
CA ARG A 82 2.03 -3.07 18.45
C ARG A 82 1.30 -4.38 18.70
N GLN A 83 -0.03 -4.43 18.60
CA GLN A 83 -0.78 -5.69 18.65
C GLN A 83 -0.46 -6.62 17.47
N LEU A 84 -0.21 -6.08 16.27
CA LEU A 84 0.19 -6.86 15.10
C LEU A 84 1.62 -7.41 15.24
N GLN A 85 2.55 -6.66 15.82
CA GLN A 85 3.93 -7.12 16.09
C GLN A 85 4.02 -8.11 17.28
N SER A 86 3.04 -8.10 18.19
CA SER A 86 3.09 -8.86 19.46
C SER A 86 2.58 -10.31 19.38
N ARG A 87 2.08 -10.80 18.25
CA ARG A 87 1.50 -12.17 18.12
C ARG A 87 2.48 -13.24 17.63
N ARG A 88 3.78 -13.09 17.96
CA ARG A 88 4.76 -14.18 17.84
C ARG A 88 4.57 -15.19 18.99
N LYS A 89 3.56 -16.06 18.89
CA LYS A 89 3.45 -17.41 19.50
C LYS A 89 1.98 -17.90 19.42
N PHE A 90 1.81 -19.20 19.19
CA PHE A 90 0.56 -19.97 18.98
C PHE A 90 -0.01 -19.82 17.55
N ALA A 91 -0.26 -20.86 16.74
CA ALA A 91 -0.46 -22.27 17.02
C ALA A 91 -0.14 -23.14 15.77
N ASN A 92 0.61 -24.21 16.00
CA ASN A 92 0.50 -25.46 15.24
C ASN A 92 -0.55 -26.30 15.96
N VAL A 93 -1.74 -26.49 15.37
CA VAL A 93 -2.63 -27.59 15.73
C VAL A 93 -3.27 -28.07 14.43
N GLY A 94 -2.91 -29.30 14.05
CA GLY A 94 -3.48 -29.99 12.91
C GLY A 94 -4.93 -30.39 13.13
N LEU A 95 -5.67 -30.51 12.05
CA LEU A 95 -6.97 -31.13 12.03
C LEU A 95 -6.98 -32.27 11.00
N LEU A 96 -6.89 -33.48 11.54
CA LEU A 96 -7.25 -34.75 10.91
C LEU A 96 -8.68 -35.05 11.36
N SER A 97 -9.65 -35.17 10.46
CA SER A 97 -10.82 -36.05 10.68
C SER A 97 -11.61 -36.27 9.38
N THR A 98 -11.53 -37.49 8.83
CA THR A 98 -12.60 -38.51 8.73
C THR A 98 -13.57 -38.35 7.56
N LEU A 99 -13.30 -39.12 6.52
CA LEU A 99 -14.28 -39.55 5.51
C LEU A 99 -15.32 -40.47 6.16
N ALA A 100 -16.58 -40.06 6.14
CA ALA A 100 -17.71 -40.94 6.41
C ALA A 100 -18.33 -41.35 5.07
N SER A 101 -18.17 -42.64 4.73
CA SER A 101 -18.84 -43.26 3.58
C SER A 101 -20.33 -43.43 3.89
N LEU A 102 -21.18 -42.80 3.08
CA LEU A 102 -22.63 -43.00 3.10
C LEU A 102 -23.01 -43.95 1.95
N THR A 103 -23.35 -45.20 2.27
CA THR A 103 -23.99 -46.13 1.34
C THR A 103 -25.50 -45.97 1.44
N PHE A 104 -26.13 -45.37 0.42
CA PHE A 104 -27.58 -45.40 0.25
C PHE A 104 -27.97 -46.58 -0.66
N ALA A 105 -28.87 -47.42 -0.14
CA ALA A 105 -29.53 -48.48 -0.89
C ALA A 105 -30.61 -47.85 -1.80
N LEU A 106 -30.59 -48.23 -3.08
CA LEU A 106 -31.59 -47.89 -4.08
C LEU A 106 -32.80 -48.81 -3.92
N ASP A 107 -33.98 -48.21 -3.80
CA ASP A 107 -35.23 -48.86 -4.20
C ASP A 107 -35.95 -47.96 -5.21
N GLY A 108 -36.37 -48.57 -6.31
CA GLY A 108 -36.67 -47.88 -7.56
C GLY A 108 -38.01 -47.15 -7.60
N ALA A 109 -37.99 -45.93 -8.15
CA ALA A 109 -38.83 -45.45 -9.25
C ALA A 109 -38.74 -43.92 -9.33
N ASN A 110 -38.36 -43.38 -10.51
CA ASN A 110 -38.45 -41.97 -10.92
C ASN A 110 -37.69 -40.91 -10.08
N ALA A 111 -36.37 -41.04 -9.99
CA ALA A 111 -35.48 -40.02 -9.41
C ALA A 111 -34.43 -39.48 -10.41
N GLN A 112 -34.72 -39.47 -11.71
CA GLN A 112 -33.78 -38.93 -12.71
C GLN A 112 -33.99 -37.43 -13.00
N ASP A 113 -35.20 -36.89 -12.80
CA ASP A 113 -35.48 -35.46 -13.06
C ASP A 113 -35.19 -34.56 -11.84
N GLU A 114 -35.14 -35.09 -10.61
CA GLU A 114 -34.88 -34.27 -9.41
C GLU A 114 -33.39 -34.14 -9.05
N ILE A 115 -32.52 -34.98 -9.64
CA ILE A 115 -31.06 -34.90 -9.38
C ILE A 115 -30.41 -33.86 -10.30
N GLU A 116 -30.90 -33.61 -11.52
CA GLU A 116 -30.40 -32.51 -12.35
C GLU A 116 -30.79 -31.12 -11.79
N ALA A 117 -31.94 -31.01 -11.11
CA ALA A 117 -32.36 -29.78 -10.45
C ALA A 117 -31.55 -29.47 -9.17
N ALA A 118 -31.08 -30.49 -8.45
CA ALA A 118 -30.28 -30.32 -7.24
C ALA A 118 -28.77 -30.11 -7.51
N VAL A 119 -28.26 -30.53 -8.67
CA VAL A 119 -26.87 -30.32 -9.07
C VAL A 119 -26.68 -28.97 -9.79
N SER A 120 -27.76 -28.36 -10.29
CA SER A 120 -27.73 -27.00 -10.87
C SER A 120 -27.78 -25.88 -9.81
N ALA A 121 -27.83 -26.20 -8.52
CA ALA A 121 -27.91 -25.24 -7.43
C ALA A 121 -26.63 -25.14 -6.59
N SER A 122 -25.52 -25.77 -6.99
CA SER A 122 -24.20 -25.32 -6.54
C SER A 122 -23.95 -23.99 -7.23
N VAL A 123 -24.44 -22.91 -6.62
CA VAL A 123 -23.96 -21.55 -6.85
C VAL A 123 -22.44 -21.68 -6.81
N VAL A 124 -21.80 -21.61 -7.97
CA VAL A 124 -20.36 -21.40 -8.05
C VAL A 124 -20.19 -20.11 -7.26
N ASP A 125 -19.64 -20.22 -6.05
CA ASP A 125 -19.31 -19.07 -5.22
C ASP A 125 -18.16 -18.40 -5.96
N GLU A 126 -18.51 -17.60 -6.98
CA GLU A 126 -17.58 -16.85 -7.80
C GLU A 126 -16.81 -15.96 -6.86
N ASP A 127 -15.54 -16.32 -6.62
CA ASP A 127 -14.67 -15.61 -5.68
C ASP A 127 -14.65 -14.12 -6.04
N PRO A 128 -15.22 -13.25 -5.20
CA PRO A 128 -15.43 -11.86 -5.58
C PRO A 128 -14.11 -11.19 -5.96
N LEU A 129 -14.16 -10.30 -6.96
CA LEU A 129 -12.99 -9.54 -7.35
C LEU A 129 -12.77 -8.35 -6.40
N ILE A 130 -11.50 -8.04 -6.16
CA ILE A 130 -11.05 -6.85 -5.46
C ILE A 130 -10.05 -6.08 -6.32
N ASN A 131 -10.07 -4.76 -6.17
CA ASN A 131 -9.06 -3.89 -6.73
C ASN A 131 -7.97 -3.67 -5.70
N VAL A 132 -6.72 -3.87 -6.10
CA VAL A 132 -5.53 -3.66 -5.27
C VAL A 132 -4.47 -2.94 -6.10
N TYR A 133 -3.49 -2.35 -5.45
CA TYR A 133 -2.29 -1.87 -6.14
C TYR A 133 -1.03 -2.08 -5.31
N PHE A 134 0.10 -2.21 -6.00
CA PHE A 134 1.41 -2.42 -5.40
C PHE A 134 2.42 -1.47 -6.03
N GLY A 135 3.15 -0.73 -5.20
CA GLY A 135 4.25 0.14 -5.61
C GLY A 135 5.56 -0.31 -4.99
N CYS A 136 6.60 -0.38 -5.80
CA CYS A 136 7.95 -0.74 -5.40
C CYS A 136 8.95 -0.11 -6.39
N GLY A 137 8.91 1.21 -6.49
CA GLY A 137 9.77 1.93 -7.42
C GLY A 137 9.19 1.99 -8.83
N CYS A 138 10.06 2.03 -9.84
CA CYS A 138 9.69 2.11 -11.25
C CYS A 138 8.64 1.05 -11.61
N PHE A 139 7.44 1.50 -11.97
CA PHE A 139 6.31 0.61 -12.21
C PHE A 139 6.43 -0.29 -13.44
N TRP A 140 7.41 -0.09 -14.33
CA TRP A 140 7.55 -0.88 -15.57
C TRP A 140 7.94 -2.33 -15.27
N HIS A 141 8.97 -2.51 -14.44
CA HIS A 141 9.35 -3.82 -13.94
C HIS A 141 8.24 -4.45 -13.11
N VAL A 142 7.63 -3.66 -12.22
CA VAL A 142 6.56 -4.13 -11.35
C VAL A 142 5.37 -4.64 -12.18
N GLN A 143 5.03 -3.97 -13.28
CA GLN A 143 3.92 -4.38 -14.15
C GLN A 143 4.24 -5.72 -14.80
N HIS A 144 5.45 -5.88 -15.35
CA HIS A 144 5.85 -7.14 -15.98
C HIS A 144 5.69 -8.31 -15.01
N GLU A 145 6.21 -8.19 -13.80
CA GLU A 145 6.13 -9.26 -12.80
C GLU A 145 4.69 -9.60 -12.43
N PHE A 146 3.82 -8.60 -12.33
CA PHE A 146 2.40 -8.84 -12.06
C PHE A 146 1.63 -9.40 -13.25
N VAL A 147 1.97 -9.05 -14.49
CA VAL A 147 1.42 -9.69 -15.68
C VAL A 147 1.79 -11.18 -15.70
N MET A 148 3.04 -11.51 -15.37
CA MET A 148 3.48 -12.89 -15.26
C MET A 148 2.81 -13.63 -14.10
N ALA A 149 2.57 -12.95 -12.98
CA ALA A 149 1.81 -13.48 -11.85
C ALA A 149 0.35 -13.78 -12.24
N GLU A 150 -0.34 -12.88 -12.96
CA GLU A 150 -1.70 -13.13 -13.46
C GLU A 150 -1.77 -14.36 -14.38
N LYS A 151 -0.82 -14.47 -15.32
CA LYS A 151 -0.73 -15.65 -16.20
C LYS A 151 -0.51 -16.94 -15.42
N LYS A 152 0.36 -16.91 -14.42
CA LYS A 152 0.77 -18.09 -13.65
C LYS A 152 -0.25 -18.51 -12.58
N ILE A 153 -0.76 -17.56 -11.81
CA ILE A 153 -1.62 -17.80 -10.63
C ILE A 153 -3.09 -17.92 -11.07
N LEU A 154 -3.52 -17.09 -12.02
CA LEU A 154 -4.92 -17.02 -12.46
C LEU A 154 -5.17 -17.72 -13.81
N GLY A 155 -4.12 -18.08 -14.55
CA GLY A 155 -4.26 -18.68 -15.87
C GLY A 155 -4.79 -17.71 -16.94
N ARG A 156 -4.66 -16.39 -16.71
CA ARG A 156 -5.18 -15.37 -17.64
C ARG A 156 -4.44 -15.40 -18.97
N SER A 157 -5.19 -15.29 -20.06
CA SER A 157 -4.65 -14.97 -21.39
C SER A 157 -4.35 -13.47 -21.51
N ASP A 158 -3.64 -13.10 -22.58
CA ASP A 158 -3.18 -11.73 -22.83
C ASP A 158 -4.31 -10.69 -22.83
N ASP A 159 -5.49 -11.05 -23.32
CA ASP A 159 -6.71 -10.20 -23.36
C ASP A 159 -7.45 -10.12 -22.02
N GLN A 160 -7.08 -10.95 -21.04
CA GLN A 160 -7.68 -10.98 -19.70
C GLN A 160 -6.82 -10.27 -18.65
N ILE A 161 -5.62 -9.80 -19.01
CA ILE A 161 -4.68 -9.17 -18.09
C ILE A 161 -5.22 -7.85 -17.55
N THR A 162 -5.24 -7.71 -16.21
CA THR A 162 -5.74 -6.51 -15.53
C THR A 162 -4.66 -5.57 -15.00
N ALA A 163 -3.41 -6.03 -14.90
CA ALA A 163 -2.31 -5.23 -14.39
C ALA A 163 -2.09 -3.96 -15.24
N ARG A 164 -2.17 -2.79 -14.62
CA ARG A 164 -1.93 -1.47 -15.24
C ARG A 164 -0.96 -0.65 -14.41
N THR A 165 0.01 -0.01 -15.06
CA THR A 165 0.80 1.05 -14.41
C THR A 165 -0.10 2.25 -14.11
N GLY A 166 0.21 2.95 -13.04
CA GLY A 166 -0.56 4.10 -12.61
C GLY A 166 0.01 4.77 -11.36
N TYR A 167 -0.83 5.62 -10.78
CA TYR A 167 -0.48 6.54 -9.72
C TYR A 167 -1.45 6.38 -8.56
N ALA A 168 -0.94 6.31 -7.34
CA ALA A 168 -1.77 6.27 -6.14
C ALA A 168 -1.05 6.82 -4.91
N GLY A 169 -1.81 7.00 -3.83
CA GLY A 169 -1.26 7.33 -2.52
C GLY A 169 -0.96 8.82 -2.30
N GLY A 170 -1.36 9.71 -3.19
CA GLY A 170 -1.34 11.16 -2.95
C GLY A 170 -2.63 11.66 -2.30
N ILE A 171 -2.52 12.68 -1.44
CA ILE A 171 -3.71 13.28 -0.77
C ILE A 171 -4.49 14.21 -1.69
N ALA A 172 -3.84 14.75 -2.74
CA ALA A 172 -4.46 15.71 -3.63
C ALA A 172 -5.47 15.09 -4.60
N GLY A 173 -5.52 13.74 -4.67
CA GLY A 173 -6.40 13.02 -5.59
C GLY A 173 -6.06 13.33 -7.05
N SER A 174 -7.09 13.52 -7.88
CA SER A 174 -6.94 13.96 -9.27
C SER A 174 -7.12 15.47 -9.41
N LYS A 175 -6.41 16.08 -10.35
CA LYS A 175 -6.66 17.45 -10.80
C LYS A 175 -7.40 17.43 -12.12
N ASP A 176 -8.58 18.05 -12.18
CA ASP A 176 -9.46 18.06 -13.36
C ASP A 176 -9.79 16.65 -13.88
N GLY A 177 -9.94 15.69 -12.96
CA GLY A 177 -10.18 14.28 -13.26
C GLY A 177 -8.96 13.53 -13.82
N LYS A 178 -7.76 14.10 -13.73
CA LYS A 178 -6.51 13.52 -14.25
C LYS A 178 -5.43 13.40 -13.19
N VAL A 179 -4.54 12.44 -13.40
CA VAL A 179 -3.23 12.33 -12.77
C VAL A 179 -2.28 11.94 -13.90
N CYS A 180 -1.30 12.79 -14.19
CA CYS A 180 -0.46 12.69 -15.36
C CYS A 180 0.99 12.49 -14.97
N TYR A 181 1.74 11.80 -15.82
CA TYR A 181 3.18 11.76 -15.74
C TYR A 181 3.79 13.16 -15.90
N HIS A 182 5.08 13.27 -15.57
CA HIS A 182 5.87 14.48 -15.76
C HIS A 182 5.70 15.05 -17.18
N ASN A 183 5.25 16.29 -17.24
CA ASN A 183 5.01 17.01 -18.47
C ASN A 183 5.43 18.47 -18.36
N ALA A 184 5.81 19.09 -19.48
CA ALA A 184 6.33 20.46 -19.52
C ALA A 184 5.39 21.50 -18.89
N GLY A 185 4.08 21.26 -18.98
CA GLY A 185 3.05 22.14 -18.43
C GLY A 185 2.76 21.92 -16.95
N ASN A 186 3.33 20.89 -16.32
CA ASN A 186 2.96 20.43 -14.98
C ASN A 186 1.44 20.21 -14.82
N VAL A 187 0.77 19.80 -15.89
CA VAL A 187 -0.66 19.52 -15.90
C VAL A 187 -0.87 18.25 -15.10
N ALA A 188 -1.58 18.36 -13.98
CA ALA A 188 -1.93 17.24 -13.10
C ALA A 188 -0.75 16.30 -12.76
N ASP A 189 0.47 16.84 -12.65
CA ASP A 189 1.68 16.07 -12.40
C ASP A 189 1.57 15.21 -11.12
N TYR A 190 1.71 13.89 -11.27
CA TYR A 190 1.46 12.92 -10.21
C TYR A 190 2.34 13.13 -8.97
N GLY A 191 3.61 13.50 -9.20
CA GLY A 191 4.57 13.84 -8.16
C GLY A 191 4.14 15.03 -7.32
N LYS A 192 3.70 16.10 -7.98
CA LYS A 192 3.14 17.29 -7.30
C LYS A 192 1.83 17.02 -6.59
N LEU A 193 1.07 16.03 -7.05
CA LEU A 193 -0.15 15.55 -6.39
C LEU A 193 0.15 14.55 -5.26
N GLY A 194 1.43 14.21 -5.04
CA GLY A 194 1.91 13.36 -3.95
C GLY A 194 1.75 11.86 -4.20
N HIS A 195 1.40 11.46 -5.42
CA HIS A 195 1.27 10.06 -5.79
C HIS A 195 2.63 9.37 -5.91
N ALA A 196 2.58 8.05 -5.87
CA ALA A 196 3.67 7.16 -6.24
C ALA A 196 3.29 6.30 -7.43
N GLU A 197 4.31 5.81 -8.12
CA GLU A 197 4.19 4.79 -9.14
C GLU A 197 3.76 3.46 -8.52
N VAL A 198 2.67 2.92 -9.04
CA VAL A 198 2.09 1.65 -8.61
C VAL A 198 1.57 0.87 -9.81
N VAL A 199 1.32 -0.41 -9.58
CA VAL A 199 0.59 -1.27 -10.51
C VAL A 199 -0.73 -1.67 -9.87
N GLY A 200 -1.84 -1.29 -10.50
CA GLY A 200 -3.19 -1.67 -10.11
C GLY A 200 -3.60 -3.00 -10.76
N LEU A 201 -4.29 -3.85 -10.02
CA LEU A 201 -4.83 -5.13 -10.49
C LEU A 201 -6.25 -5.36 -9.97
N THR A 202 -7.00 -6.17 -10.70
CA THR A 202 -8.27 -6.74 -10.24
C THR A 202 -8.10 -8.25 -10.10
N ILE A 203 -8.14 -8.74 -8.85
CA ILE A 203 -7.85 -10.14 -8.52
C ILE A 203 -8.98 -10.77 -7.68
N PRO A 204 -9.17 -12.09 -7.71
CA PRO A 204 -10.07 -12.78 -6.79
C PRO A 204 -9.59 -12.62 -5.34
N LYS A 205 -10.51 -12.45 -4.37
CA LYS A 205 -10.16 -12.24 -2.96
C LYS A 205 -9.29 -13.35 -2.40
N SER A 206 -9.57 -14.61 -2.75
CA SER A 206 -8.78 -15.76 -2.28
C SER A 206 -7.33 -15.75 -2.77
N LYS A 207 -7.03 -14.96 -3.81
CA LYS A 207 -5.70 -14.88 -4.44
C LYS A 207 -4.86 -13.71 -3.95
N PHE A 208 -5.37 -12.85 -3.07
CA PHE A 208 -4.60 -11.73 -2.54
C PHE A 208 -3.25 -12.15 -1.93
N TYR A 209 -3.24 -13.22 -1.13
CA TYR A 209 -2.02 -13.72 -0.50
C TYR A 209 -0.96 -14.12 -1.54
N ASP A 210 -1.36 -14.83 -2.61
CA ASP A 210 -0.44 -15.30 -3.65
C ASP A 210 0.21 -14.11 -4.38
N PHE A 211 -0.56 -13.05 -4.67
CA PHE A 211 -0.04 -11.82 -5.28
C PHE A 211 0.86 -11.02 -4.32
N ALA A 212 0.51 -10.97 -3.03
CA ALA A 212 1.37 -10.36 -2.02
C ALA A 212 2.73 -11.09 -1.91
N VAL A 213 2.75 -12.41 -2.05
CA VAL A 213 3.99 -13.19 -2.12
C VAL A 213 4.85 -12.78 -3.32
N GLU A 214 4.26 -12.59 -4.50
CA GLU A 214 5.01 -12.12 -5.68
C GLU A 214 5.56 -10.69 -5.46
N TYR A 215 4.78 -9.79 -4.84
CA TYR A 215 5.25 -8.45 -4.45
C TYR A 215 6.51 -8.49 -3.58
N PHE A 216 6.55 -9.33 -2.54
CA PHE A 216 7.71 -9.40 -1.65
C PHE A 216 8.94 -10.09 -2.25
N LYS A 217 8.80 -10.81 -3.37
CA LYS A 217 9.94 -11.34 -4.13
C LYS A 217 10.71 -10.26 -4.87
N LEU A 218 10.08 -9.13 -5.19
CA LEU A 218 10.72 -7.99 -5.85
C LEU A 218 11.81 -7.35 -4.99
N PHE A 219 11.72 -7.50 -3.67
CA PHE A 219 12.69 -6.94 -2.75
C PHE A 219 13.88 -7.88 -2.54
N ASP A 220 15.09 -7.35 -2.46
CA ASP A 220 16.27 -8.13 -2.09
C ASP A 220 16.22 -8.59 -0.62
N ALA A 221 17.18 -9.42 -0.19
CA ALA A 221 17.27 -9.88 1.20
C ALA A 221 17.45 -8.74 2.22
N SER A 222 17.89 -7.57 1.75
CA SER A 222 18.03 -6.34 2.52
C SER A 222 16.83 -5.41 2.34
N GLY A 223 15.69 -5.89 1.85
CA GLY A 223 14.46 -5.11 1.66
C GLY A 223 14.61 -3.89 0.76
N ASN A 224 15.65 -3.86 -0.09
CA ASN A 224 15.81 -2.81 -1.09
C ASN A 224 15.01 -3.16 -2.34
N ARG A 225 14.52 -2.12 -3.02
CA ARG A 225 13.86 -2.22 -4.32
C ARG A 225 14.86 -2.56 -5.45
N PRO A 226 14.40 -3.12 -6.58
CA PRO A 226 15.26 -3.36 -7.74
C PRO A 226 15.93 -2.09 -8.29
N ASP A 227 15.24 -0.95 -8.21
CA ASP A 227 15.64 0.34 -8.76
C ASP A 227 16.34 1.25 -7.74
N GLN A 228 16.59 0.78 -6.52
CA GLN A 228 16.98 1.60 -5.36
C GLN A 228 18.20 2.52 -5.59
N SER A 229 19.05 2.19 -6.56
CA SER A 229 20.27 2.95 -6.90
C SER A 229 20.04 4.05 -7.94
N GLY A 230 18.96 3.99 -8.72
CA GLY A 230 18.61 4.96 -9.76
C GLY A 230 17.48 5.88 -9.30
N ASP A 231 16.30 5.29 -9.12
CA ASP A 231 15.06 6.04 -8.89
C ASP A 231 14.86 6.33 -7.40
N ARG A 232 14.77 7.63 -7.09
CA ARG A 232 14.73 8.15 -5.73
C ARG A 232 13.73 9.27 -5.63
N GLY A 233 12.89 9.21 -4.61
CA GLY A 233 11.86 10.21 -4.41
C GLY A 233 10.59 9.59 -3.88
N THR A 234 9.70 10.43 -3.37
CA THR A 234 8.39 9.99 -2.88
C THR A 234 7.58 9.28 -3.96
N GLU A 235 7.81 9.61 -5.23
CA GLU A 235 7.20 8.98 -6.40
C GLU A 235 7.50 7.48 -6.52
N TYR A 236 8.60 7.01 -5.92
CA TYR A 236 9.08 5.63 -6.03
C TYR A 236 8.90 4.84 -4.72
N ARG A 237 8.30 5.45 -3.68
CA ARG A 237 8.14 4.82 -2.36
C ARG A 237 7.38 3.49 -2.45
N SER A 238 7.66 2.57 -1.53
CA SER A 238 6.92 1.31 -1.49
C SER A 238 5.57 1.47 -0.78
N LEU A 239 4.49 0.99 -1.39
CA LEU A 239 3.14 1.08 -0.85
C LEU A 239 2.24 -0.03 -1.40
N VAL A 240 1.22 -0.41 -0.64
CA VAL A 240 0.21 -1.39 -1.04
C VAL A 240 -1.18 -0.83 -0.76
N GLY A 241 -2.01 -0.74 -1.80
CA GLY A 241 -3.41 -0.35 -1.69
C GLY A 241 -4.31 -1.56 -1.58
N ILE A 242 -5.04 -1.67 -0.47
CA ILE A 242 -5.99 -2.75 -0.22
C ILE A 242 -7.29 -2.21 0.39
N PRO A 243 -8.43 -2.88 0.15
CA PRO A 243 -9.70 -2.49 0.75
C PRO A 243 -9.62 -2.46 2.29
N GLY A 244 -9.98 -1.33 2.90
CA GLY A 244 -9.92 -1.11 4.35
C GLY A 244 -8.51 -0.83 4.90
N GLY A 245 -7.49 -0.78 4.03
CA GLY A 245 -6.11 -0.44 4.40
C GLY A 245 -5.55 -1.31 5.52
N ALA A 246 -4.76 -0.71 6.41
CA ALA A 246 -4.13 -1.40 7.54
C ALA A 246 -5.12 -1.98 8.57
N LYS A 247 -6.40 -1.60 8.51
CA LYS A 247 -7.47 -2.10 9.39
C LYS A 247 -8.35 -3.15 8.70
N GLY A 248 -8.14 -3.37 7.40
CA GLY A 248 -8.91 -4.32 6.59
C GLY A 248 -8.46 -5.77 6.78
N GLU A 249 -9.27 -6.69 6.27
CA GLU A 249 -9.02 -8.14 6.34
C GLU A 249 -7.72 -8.55 5.63
N TYR A 250 -7.36 -7.85 4.53
CA TYR A 250 -6.17 -8.16 3.73
C TYR A 250 -4.87 -7.74 4.42
N ALA A 251 -4.90 -6.86 5.41
CA ALA A 251 -3.68 -6.43 6.12
C ALA A 251 -2.98 -7.60 6.80
N LYS A 252 -3.74 -8.55 7.36
CA LYS A 252 -3.16 -9.76 7.96
C LYS A 252 -2.52 -10.65 6.90
N LEU A 253 -3.19 -10.86 5.77
CA LEU A 253 -2.67 -11.68 4.67
C LEU A 253 -1.38 -11.08 4.08
N LEU A 254 -1.30 -9.75 3.99
CA LEU A 254 -0.11 -9.04 3.55
C LEU A 254 1.08 -9.30 4.49
N ILE A 255 0.85 -9.22 5.80
CA ILE A 255 1.86 -9.52 6.81
C ILE A 255 2.28 -11.00 6.76
N ASP A 256 1.32 -11.92 6.65
CA ASP A 256 1.61 -13.35 6.55
C ASP A 256 2.48 -13.66 5.30
N ALA A 257 2.18 -13.03 4.15
CA ALA A 257 2.98 -13.14 2.94
C ALA A 257 4.39 -12.55 3.08
N SER A 258 4.54 -11.44 3.80
CA SER A 258 5.86 -10.88 4.16
C SER A 258 6.68 -11.88 4.97
N ILE A 259 6.08 -12.45 6.02
CA ILE A 259 6.75 -13.45 6.86
C ILE A 259 7.17 -14.67 6.04
N ALA A 260 6.29 -15.18 5.19
CA ALA A 260 6.57 -16.34 4.33
C ALA A 260 7.71 -16.08 3.32
N THR A 261 8.00 -14.82 3.01
CA THR A 261 9.03 -14.41 2.05
C THR A 261 10.28 -13.81 2.72
N GLY A 262 10.41 -13.97 4.04
CA GLY A 262 11.61 -13.61 4.80
C GLY A 262 11.53 -12.29 5.57
N ASP A 263 10.33 -11.71 5.71
CA ASP A 263 10.02 -10.54 6.53
C ASP A 263 10.96 -9.35 6.24
N LYS A 264 11.09 -9.02 4.95
CA LYS A 264 12.09 -8.07 4.44
C LYS A 264 11.76 -6.60 4.73
N LEU A 265 10.48 -6.31 4.99
CA LEU A 265 9.93 -4.96 5.08
C LEU A 265 9.20 -4.73 6.41
N ASP A 266 9.31 -3.51 6.91
CA ASP A 266 8.41 -2.92 7.88
C ASP A 266 7.15 -2.38 7.18
N PHE A 267 6.06 -2.27 7.92
CA PHE A 267 4.81 -1.70 7.43
C PHE A 267 4.51 -0.36 8.10
N GLY A 268 4.03 0.61 7.33
CA GLY A 268 3.48 1.87 7.83
C GLY A 268 1.99 1.94 7.55
N ILE A 269 1.22 2.63 8.40
CA ILE A 269 -0.15 3.02 8.03
C ILE A 269 -0.04 4.15 7.01
N GLY A 270 -0.59 3.94 5.82
CA GLY A 270 -0.62 4.93 4.76
C GLY A 270 -1.51 6.11 5.10
N LYS A 271 -1.01 7.32 4.91
CA LYS A 271 -1.76 8.58 5.13
C LYS A 271 -1.72 9.52 3.92
N GLY A 272 -1.01 9.11 2.88
CA GLY A 272 -0.82 9.88 1.67
C GLY A 272 0.37 10.82 1.76
N ASP A 273 0.95 11.13 0.60
CA ASP A 273 2.18 11.92 0.47
C ASP A 273 3.31 11.38 1.37
N ASP A 274 3.30 10.07 1.59
CA ASP A 274 4.21 9.39 2.49
C ASP A 274 5.65 9.53 1.99
N LYS A 275 6.61 9.55 2.91
CA LYS A 275 8.03 9.67 2.58
C LYS A 275 8.52 8.41 1.89
N ASP A 276 9.55 8.53 1.05
CA ASP A 276 10.30 7.37 0.61
C ASP A 276 11.18 6.86 1.76
N LEU A 277 10.77 5.76 2.39
CA LEU A 277 11.44 5.15 3.53
C LEU A 277 12.00 3.78 3.13
N ARG A 278 13.29 3.60 3.41
CA ARG A 278 13.98 2.33 3.16
C ARG A 278 13.31 1.21 3.96
N LYS A 279 13.16 0.03 3.35
CA LYS A 279 12.56 -1.17 3.96
C LYS A 279 11.14 -0.95 4.51
N THR A 280 10.41 0.07 4.08
CA THR A 280 9.06 0.33 4.61
C THR A 280 8.06 0.34 3.48
N SER A 281 6.95 -0.40 3.63
CA SER A 281 5.81 -0.33 2.73
C SER A 281 4.59 0.26 3.43
N PHE A 282 3.98 1.30 2.84
CA PHE A 282 2.79 1.94 3.39
C PHE A 282 1.52 1.24 2.94
N VAL A 283 0.69 0.83 3.90
CA VAL A 283 -0.59 0.16 3.65
C VAL A 283 -1.69 1.21 3.54
N MET A 284 -2.18 1.42 2.32
CA MET A 284 -3.18 2.43 1.97
C MET A 284 -4.57 1.80 1.91
N ASP A 285 -5.59 2.51 2.41
CA ASP A 285 -6.99 2.17 2.12
C ASP A 285 -7.37 2.72 0.74
N ASN A 286 -7.67 1.85 -0.22
CA ASN A 286 -8.01 2.25 -1.59
C ASN A 286 -9.52 2.32 -1.86
N THR A 287 -10.36 2.10 -0.83
CA THR A 287 -11.83 2.06 -0.93
C THR A 287 -12.55 3.07 -0.04
N GLY A 288 -11.88 3.61 0.98
CA GLY A 288 -12.48 4.53 1.93
C GLY A 288 -12.87 5.89 1.33
N ALA A 289 -13.72 6.65 2.03
CA ALA A 289 -14.09 8.02 1.65
C ALA A 289 -12.90 9.01 1.67
N LYS A 290 -11.88 8.72 2.48
CA LYS A 290 -10.55 9.36 2.46
C LYS A 290 -9.50 8.44 1.85
N GLY A 291 -9.94 7.52 1.00
CA GLY A 291 -9.10 6.49 0.41
C GLY A 291 -8.13 7.09 -0.60
N PHE A 292 -7.19 6.26 -0.99
CA PHE A 292 -6.16 6.56 -1.96
C PHE A 292 -6.46 5.76 -3.22
N PRO A 293 -7.33 6.25 -4.12
CA PRO A 293 -7.69 5.53 -5.32
C PRO A 293 -6.50 5.41 -6.27
N PHE A 294 -6.59 4.43 -7.16
CA PHE A 294 -5.64 4.20 -8.25
C PHE A 294 -6.06 4.98 -9.49
N TYR A 295 -5.09 5.64 -10.14
CA TYR A 295 -5.27 6.35 -11.39
C TYR A 295 -4.38 5.71 -12.46
N VAL A 296 -4.97 5.21 -13.54
CA VAL A 296 -4.23 4.56 -14.64
C VAL A 296 -3.29 5.57 -15.31
N ALA A 297 -2.05 5.17 -15.58
CA ALA A 297 -1.05 5.95 -16.31
C ALA A 297 -1.31 5.93 -17.81
N GLU A 298 -0.66 6.85 -18.53
CA GLU A 298 -0.76 7.00 -19.97
C GLU A 298 -0.36 5.72 -20.73
N GLN A 299 -0.90 5.54 -21.94
CA GLN A 299 -0.69 4.34 -22.75
C GLN A 299 0.79 4.00 -22.96
N TYR A 300 1.65 5.02 -23.10
CA TYR A 300 3.08 4.81 -23.37
C TYR A 300 3.86 4.30 -22.14
N HIS A 301 3.27 4.30 -20.94
CA HIS A 301 3.82 3.64 -19.77
C HIS A 301 3.31 2.20 -19.59
N GLN A 302 2.33 1.77 -20.40
CA GLN A 302 1.74 0.45 -20.29
C GLN A 302 2.58 -0.56 -21.07
N PHE A 303 2.91 -1.67 -20.42
CA PHE A 303 3.64 -2.80 -20.98
C PHE A 303 5.02 -2.42 -21.58
N HIS A 304 5.67 -1.44 -20.96
CA HIS A 304 7.01 -0.99 -21.33
C HIS A 304 8.09 -1.96 -20.82
N ASP A 305 9.25 -1.93 -21.47
CA ASP A 305 10.46 -2.60 -20.99
C ASP A 305 10.92 -2.04 -19.64
N GLY A 306 11.68 -2.84 -18.90
CA GLY A 306 12.18 -2.43 -17.58
C GLY A 306 13.16 -1.26 -17.66
N PHE A 307 13.41 -0.65 -16.49
CA PHE A 307 14.28 0.50 -16.38
C PHE A 307 15.76 0.18 -16.67
N ASN A 308 16.18 -1.06 -16.40
CA ASN A 308 17.59 -1.43 -16.54
C ASN A 308 17.97 -1.63 -18.02
N LEU A 309 19.21 -1.26 -18.38
CA LEU A 309 19.73 -1.27 -19.76
C LEU A 309 19.66 -2.63 -20.51
N ASN A 310 19.31 -3.72 -19.84
CA ASN A 310 19.19 -5.05 -20.45
C ASN A 310 17.85 -5.73 -20.09
N GLU A 311 16.86 -4.96 -19.68
CA GLU A 311 15.57 -5.46 -19.23
C GLU A 311 14.50 -5.32 -20.31
N ASN A 312 14.80 -5.89 -21.49
CA ASN A 312 13.89 -5.88 -22.63
C ASN A 312 12.93 -7.07 -22.55
N TYR A 313 11.64 -6.83 -22.72
CA TYR A 313 10.62 -7.86 -22.72
C TYR A 313 10.25 -8.29 -24.15
N PRO A 314 9.58 -9.44 -24.33
CA PRO A 314 9.18 -9.88 -25.66
C PRO A 314 8.19 -8.91 -26.31
N GLY A 315 8.31 -8.70 -27.62
CA GLY A 315 7.38 -7.82 -28.35
C GLY A 315 5.91 -8.25 -28.31
N SER A 316 5.59 -9.48 -27.87
CA SER A 316 4.20 -9.87 -27.55
C SER A 316 3.66 -9.13 -26.32
N TYR A 317 4.50 -8.90 -25.31
CA TYR A 317 4.17 -8.11 -24.13
C TYR A 317 4.02 -6.63 -24.48
N ASN A 318 4.99 -6.01 -25.18
CA ASN A 318 4.93 -4.57 -25.45
C ASN A 318 3.75 -4.17 -26.36
N LYS A 319 3.19 -5.11 -27.12
CA LYS A 319 2.01 -4.86 -27.96
C LYS A 319 0.69 -4.82 -27.17
N LEU A 320 0.67 -5.26 -25.92
CA LEU A 320 -0.57 -5.33 -25.13
C LEU A 320 -1.21 -3.95 -24.95
N ALA A 321 -0.42 -2.87 -24.74
CA ALA A 321 -0.94 -1.51 -24.64
C ALA A 321 -1.77 -1.10 -25.88
N ALA A 322 -1.25 -1.41 -27.06
CA ALA A 322 -1.94 -1.11 -28.32
C ALA A 322 -3.16 -2.03 -28.53
N THR A 323 -3.09 -3.29 -28.09
CA THR A 323 -4.21 -4.24 -28.14
C THR A 323 -5.38 -3.76 -27.28
N PHE A 324 -5.12 -3.40 -26.02
CA PHE A 324 -6.15 -2.91 -25.10
C PHE A 324 -6.76 -1.57 -25.55
N ALA A 325 -5.94 -0.63 -26.04
CA ALA A 325 -6.46 0.62 -26.59
C ALA A 325 -7.35 0.39 -27.83
N LYS A 326 -6.97 -0.55 -28.72
CA LYS A 326 -7.83 -0.96 -29.84
C LYS A 326 -9.12 -1.65 -29.37
N GLY A 327 -9.08 -2.33 -28.22
CA GLY A 327 -10.24 -2.88 -27.53
C GLY A 327 -11.13 -1.83 -26.86
N GLY A 328 -10.73 -0.56 -26.86
CA GLY A 328 -11.50 0.56 -26.30
C GLY A 328 -11.11 0.97 -24.89
N GLU A 329 -10.01 0.45 -24.34
CA GLU A 329 -9.50 0.91 -23.05
C GLU A 329 -8.97 2.35 -23.14
N ASP A 330 -9.39 3.20 -22.20
CA ASP A 330 -9.00 4.61 -22.10
C ASP A 330 -7.85 4.76 -21.10
N PHE A 331 -6.66 5.12 -21.61
CA PHE A 331 -5.47 5.42 -20.82
C PHE A 331 -5.33 6.92 -20.48
N GLY A 332 -6.43 7.66 -20.59
CA GLY A 332 -6.50 9.07 -20.26
C GLY A 332 -6.04 10.00 -21.38
N SER A 333 -6.15 11.30 -21.09
CA SER A 333 -5.85 12.39 -22.03
C SER A 333 -4.81 13.36 -21.46
N CYS A 334 -3.82 12.80 -20.77
CA CYS A 334 -2.69 13.57 -20.27
C CYS A 334 -1.82 14.05 -21.43
N PRO A 335 -1.22 15.26 -21.34
CA PRO A 335 -0.31 15.72 -22.36
C PRO A 335 0.89 14.78 -22.45
N ASN A 336 1.24 14.30 -23.64
CA ASN A 336 2.48 13.56 -23.83
C ASN A 336 3.64 14.44 -23.37
N GLY A 337 4.47 13.90 -22.47
CA GLY A 337 5.68 14.57 -21.99
C GLY A 337 6.68 14.76 -23.14
N SER A 338 6.55 15.81 -23.92
CA SER A 338 7.52 16.19 -24.96
C SER A 338 8.81 16.80 -24.38
N LEU A 339 9.24 16.33 -23.22
CA LEU A 339 10.54 16.60 -22.61
C LEU A 339 11.19 15.25 -22.27
N GLY A 340 11.79 14.60 -23.27
CA GLY A 340 12.92 13.71 -23.02
C GLY A 340 12.84 12.26 -23.50
N LEU A 341 11.67 11.73 -23.89
CA LEU A 341 11.64 10.46 -24.64
C LEU A 341 11.93 10.79 -26.10
N GLY A 342 13.20 10.68 -26.48
CA GLY A 342 13.67 10.86 -27.84
C GLY A 342 12.85 10.02 -28.82
N ILE A 343 12.74 10.50 -30.05
CA ILE A 343 11.99 9.99 -31.21
C ILE A 343 12.34 8.53 -31.60
N GLY A 344 13.13 7.79 -30.81
CA GLY A 344 13.56 6.42 -31.06
C GLY A 344 12.93 5.33 -30.19
N GLY A 345 11.89 5.62 -29.40
CA GLY A 345 11.28 4.64 -28.47
C GLY A 345 9.76 4.57 -28.54
N LEU A 346 9.19 4.43 -29.74
CA LEU A 346 7.78 4.07 -29.96
C LEU A 346 7.69 2.83 -30.86
#